data_AF-F3GP04-F1
#
_entry.id   AF-F3GP04-F1
#
_cell.length_a   1.000
_cell.length_b   1.000
_cell.length_c   1.000
_cell.angle_alpha   90.00
_cell.angle_beta   90.00
_cell.angle_gamma   90.00
#
_symmetry.space_group_name_H-M   'P 1'
#
loop_
_entity.id
_entity.type
_entity.pdbx_description
1 polymer ?
#
loop_
_entity_poly.entity_id
_entity_poly.type
_entity_poly.pdbx_seq_one_letter_code
_entity_poly.pdbx_strand_id
1 'polypeptide(L)' 'PMVATTVKGFGLRLIRRSIERELKGQADIQFARTGIIWSMLIPWPEKPESHL' A
#
# COMPACT_ATOMS: atom_id res chain seq x y z
N PRO A 1 -24.97 -8.44 -11.18
CA PRO A 1 -23.83 -7.50 -11.30
C PRO A 1 -23.22 -7.21 -9.91
N MET A 2 -22.00 -7.65 -9.66
CA MET A 2 -21.31 -7.37 -8.39
C MET A 2 -20.79 -5.93 -8.44
N VAL A 3 -21.44 -5.01 -7.75
CA VAL A 3 -20.97 -3.62 -7.64
C VAL A 3 -19.68 -3.67 -6.82
N ALA A 4 -18.53 -3.42 -7.46
CA ALA A 4 -17.28 -3.22 -6.76
C ALA A 4 -17.47 -2.02 -5.83
N THR A 5 -17.69 -2.29 -4.55
CA THR A 5 -17.92 -1.26 -3.55
C THR A 5 -16.65 -0.43 -3.46
N THR A 6 -16.77 0.88 -3.70
CA THR A 6 -15.72 1.88 -3.51
C THR A 6 -15.26 2.02 -2.05
N VAL A 7 -15.87 1.25 -1.16
CA VAL A 7 -15.55 1.19 0.27
C VAL A 7 -14.24 0.41 0.40
N LYS A 8 -13.16 1.11 0.78
CA LYS A 8 -11.92 0.47 1.23
C LYS A 8 -12.27 -0.47 2.37
N GLY A 9 -12.41 -1.76 2.09
CA GLY A 9 -12.73 -2.78 3.09
C GLY A 9 -11.73 -2.76 4.25
N PHE A 10 -12.12 -3.31 5.40
CA PHE A 10 -11.28 -3.30 6.60
C PHE A 10 -9.86 -3.83 6.33
N GLY A 11 -9.72 -4.91 5.55
CA GLY A 11 -8.42 -5.46 5.15
C GLY A 11 -7.54 -4.47 4.36
N LEU A 12 -8.10 -3.77 3.37
CA LEU A 12 -7.35 -2.79 2.58
C LEU A 12 -6.90 -1.60 3.44
N ARG A 13 -7.71 -1.21 4.44
CA ARG A 13 -7.34 -0.17 5.41
C ARG A 13 -6.22 -0.63 6.34
N LEU A 14 -6.23 -1.89 6.76
CA LEU A 14 -5.15 -2.45 7.58
C LEU A 14 -3.83 -2.46 6.82
N ILE A 15 -3.82 -3.00 5.59
CA ILE A 15 -2.61 -3.07 4.77
C ILE A 15 -2.04 -1.66 4.55
N ARG A 16 -2.87 -0.70 4.16
CA ARG A 16 -2.47 0.71 4.02
C ARG A 16 -1.84 1.26 5.31
N ARG A 17 -2.50 1.05 6.45
CA ARG A 17 -2.00 1.51 7.76
C ARG A 17 -0.66 0.89 8.13
N SER A 18 -0.46 -0.41 7.85
CA SER A 18 0.80 -1.09 8.14
C SER A 18 1.95 -0.51 7.31
N ILE A 19 1.73 -0.25 6.01
CA ILE A 19 2.74 0.37 5.14
C ILE A 19 3.09 1.78 5.62
N GLU A 20 2.08 2.60 5.92
CA GLU A 20 2.27 3.99 6.35
C GLU A 20 2.94 4.07 7.73
N ARG A 21 2.56 3.21 8.69
CA ARG A 21 3.07 3.27 10.07
C ARG A 21 4.43 2.60 10.24
N GLU A 22 4.56 1.36 9.76
CA GLU A 22 5.71 0.50 10.05
C GLU A 22 6.84 0.76 9.07
N LEU A 23 6.51 0.91 7.79
CA LEU A 23 7.51 1.06 6.72
C LEU A 23 7.79 2.52 6.36
N LYS A 24 7.11 3.47 7.03
CA LYS A 24 7.13 4.91 6.69
C LYS A 24 6.88 5.17 5.21
N GLY A 25 6.12 4.27 4.57
CA GLY A 25 5.84 4.31 3.15
C GLY A 25 4.54 5.05 2.84
N GLN A 26 4.21 5.09 1.56
CA GLN A 26 2.94 5.57 1.04
C GLN A 26 2.27 4.44 0.25
N ALA A 27 0.94 4.37 0.32
CA ALA A 27 0.15 3.40 -0.45
C ALA A 27 -1.04 4.09 -1.11
N ASP A 28 -1.19 3.87 -2.43
CA ASP A 28 -2.32 4.33 -3.22
C ASP A 28 -3.13 3.16 -3.76
N ILE A 29 -4.46 3.32 -3.76
CA ILE A 29 -5.41 2.27 -4.15
C ILE A 29 -6.46 2.89 -5.06
N GLN A 30 -6.55 2.38 -6.27
CA GLN A 30 -7.51 2.79 -7.28
C GLN A 30 -8.39 1.60 -7.67
N PHE A 31 -9.69 1.75 -7.50
CA PHE A 31 -10.68 0.77 -7.95
C PHE A 31 -11.08 1.11 -9.38
N ALA A 32 -10.51 0.39 -10.34
CA ALA A 32 -10.82 0.53 -11.75
C ALA A 32 -12.00 -0.38 -12.15
N ARG A 33 -12.62 -0.13 -13.30
CA ARG A 33 -13.70 -0.99 -13.82
C ARG A 33 -13.26 -2.43 -14.06
N THR A 34 -11.98 -2.65 -14.34
CA THR A 34 -11.39 -3.97 -14.64
C THR A 34 -10.77 -4.65 -13.43
N GLY A 35 -10.69 -3.99 -12.27
CA GLY A 35 -10.06 -4.57 -11.09
C GLY A 35 -9.49 -3.53 -10.12
N ILE A 36 -8.47 -3.94 -9.37
CA ILE A 36 -7.82 -3.10 -8.35
C ILE A 36 -6.40 -2.80 -8.80
N ILE A 37 -6.04 -1.52 -8.83
CA ILE A 37 -4.67 -1.05 -9.02
C ILE A 37 -4.17 -0.61 -7.64
N TRP A 38 -3.03 -1.16 -7.23
CA TRP A 38 -2.38 -0.84 -5.96
C TRP A 38 -0.92 -0.47 -6.23
N SER A 39 -0.47 0.66 -5.70
CA SER A 39 0.94 1.06 -5.71
C SER A 39 1.42 1.41 -4.30
N MET A 40 2.71 1.17 -4.06
CA MET A 40 3.37 1.46 -2.79
C MET A 40 4.72 2.10 -3.04
N LEU A 41 5.04 3.11 -2.24
CA LEU A 41 6.36 3.73 -2.18
C LEU A 41 6.92 3.50 -0.78
N ILE A 42 7.93 2.66 -0.65
CA ILE A 42 8.58 2.38 0.64
C ILE A 42 9.98 2.99 0.58
N PRO A 43 10.32 3.95 1.46
CA PRO A 43 11.68 4.45 1.54
C PRO A 43 12.58 3.31 1.97
N TRP A 44 13.56 2.99 1.14
CA TRP A 44 14.61 2.05 1.51
C TRP A 44 15.64 2.84 2.34
N PRO A 45 15.82 2.56 3.63
CA PRO A 45 16.88 3.20 4.39
C PRO A 45 18.21 2.87 3.69
N GLU A 46 19.10 3.86 3.60
CA GLU A 46 20.42 3.66 3.03
C GLU A 46 21.02 2.37 3.58
N LYS A 47 21.48 1.50 2.67
CA LYS A 47 22.15 0.25 3.02
C LYS A 47 23.18 0.61 4.08
N PRO A 48 23.15 0.01 5.29
CA PRO A 48 24.19 0.29 6.27
C PRO A 48 25.50 0.03 5.55
N GLU A 49 26.36 1.05 5.44
CA GLU A 49 27.66 0.88 4.85
C GLU A 49 28.29 -0.31 5.56
N SER A 50 28.43 -1.42 4.85
CA SER A 50 29.11 -2.57 5.39
C SER A 50 30.56 -2.16 5.49
N HIS A 51 30.95 -1.59 6.62
CA HIS A 51 32.34 -1.43 7.00
C HIS A 51 32.91 -2.84 7.23
N LEU A 52 33.22 -3.52 6.12
CA LEU A 52 34.14 -4.65 6.07
C LEU A 52 35.49 -4.13 5.60
#